data_AF-A0A0F9AA27-F1
#
_entry.id   AF-A0A0F9AA27-F1
#
_cell.length_a   1.000
_cell.length_b   1.000
_cell.length_c   1.000
_cell.angle_alpha   90.00
_cell.angle_beta   90.00
_cell.angle_gamma   90.00
#
_symmetry.space_group_name_H-M   'P 1'
#
loop_
_entity.id
_entity.type
_entity.pdbx_description
1 polymer ?
#
loop_
_entity_poly.entity_id
_entity_poly.type
_entity_poly.pdbx_seq_one_letter_code
_entity_poly.pdbx_strand_id
1 'polypeptide(L)'
;ATYLLNVLAAWAVFYVVAGGSGLTASWEVAVATGLAAATFVLTNHVMVGLVLWLARGISFRDSRVFARDGLETDTTLLFLGAGMAVFWTISPFLLVLGVVPLVLLYRALHVPQLQEEAYSDAKTGLLTARRFSELLEEELTKAERSRRPTAVVMADLDLLRNINNTHGHLVGDQVLQACAQAIRRGLRPGDIAGRLGGEEFSLLLPATDPDTAFALAESIREEAARIAIPLPDGEEPQRVTMSLGVATFPDPCAEPGKLLHHADMAVYRSKLAGRNCTSVAIPSLDEARFPEGSYRGTLESLAFALDARGSGMDGRTLRVTALALALAADMGVSEASTEWNDLERASLLHDVGQFAIRSSILYKITSLTEEEWEEMKKHSDIGWHMLRQIESLEGAAEIVRAHHEHYDGSGYPRGLRGDEIPRGARIFAVADAFDAITSDRPYRDARSHAVAVEEIMASSGTQFDP
;
A
#
# COMPACT_ATOMS: atom_id res chain seq x y z
N ALA A 1 -0.37 41.56 5.84
CA ALA A 1 -0.43 42.79 5.03
C ALA A 1 -1.81 43.00 4.40
N THR A 2 -2.33 42.04 3.65
CA THR A 2 -3.67 42.07 3.01
C THR A 2 -4.83 42.37 3.97
N TYR A 3 -4.84 41.77 5.16
CA TYR A 3 -5.89 41.99 6.17
C TYR A 3 -5.99 43.45 6.64
N LEU A 4 -4.85 44.10 6.93
CA LEU A 4 -4.81 45.52 7.34
C LEU A 4 -5.34 46.44 6.24
N LEU A 5 -5.02 46.14 4.98
CA LEU A 5 -5.49 46.91 3.83
C LEU A 5 -7.02 46.85 3.69
N ASN A 6 -7.61 45.66 3.89
CA ASN A 6 -9.06 45.47 3.84
C ASN A 6 -9.77 46.25 4.95
N VAL A 7 -9.24 46.23 6.17
CA VAL A 7 -9.79 46.98 7.32
C VAL A 7 -9.70 48.48 7.09
N LEU A 8 -8.59 48.98 6.55
CA LEU A 8 -8.42 50.40 6.22
C LEU A 8 -9.38 50.86 5.13
N ALA A 9 -9.56 50.05 4.07
CA ALA A 9 -10.50 50.35 2.99
C ALA A 9 -11.96 50.41 3.50
N ALA A 10 -12.35 49.43 4.33
CA ALA A 10 -13.67 49.39 4.96
C ALA A 10 -13.89 50.59 5.90
N TRP A 11 -12.89 50.92 6.72
CA TRP A 11 -12.95 52.09 7.60
C TRP A 11 -13.06 53.40 6.83
N ALA A 12 -12.31 53.57 5.73
CA ALA A 12 -12.38 54.78 4.92
C ALA A 12 -13.80 54.99 4.36
N VAL A 13 -14.44 53.92 3.86
CA VAL A 13 -15.84 53.97 3.40
C VAL A 13 -16.79 54.28 4.54
N PHE A 14 -16.62 53.64 5.71
CA PHE A 14 -17.42 53.93 6.90
C PHE A 14 -17.33 55.42 7.29
N TYR A 15 -16.11 55.96 7.35
CA TYR A 15 -15.85 57.32 7.79
C TYR A 15 -16.44 58.37 6.84
N VAL A 16 -16.33 58.14 5.53
CA VAL A 16 -16.90 59.03 4.50
C VAL A 16 -18.43 59.03 4.56
N VAL A 17 -19.06 57.87 4.76
CA VAL A 17 -20.52 57.74 4.73
C VAL A 17 -21.17 58.15 6.05
N ALA A 18 -20.54 57.86 7.20
CA ALA A 18 -21.03 58.24 8.53
C ALA A 18 -20.71 59.72 8.88
N GLY A 19 -19.95 60.42 8.04
CA GLY A 19 -19.72 61.87 8.17
C GLY A 19 -18.98 62.30 9.44
N GLY A 20 -18.23 61.40 10.08
CA GLY A 20 -17.55 61.67 11.36
C GLY A 20 -18.50 61.88 12.55
N SER A 21 -19.80 61.66 12.38
CA SER A 21 -20.74 61.59 13.50
C SER A 21 -20.37 60.39 14.37
N GLY A 22 -20.37 60.57 15.69
CA GLY A 22 -19.98 59.50 16.62
C GLY A 22 -20.86 58.25 16.51
N LEU A 23 -20.56 57.22 17.29
CA LEU A 23 -21.26 55.92 17.33
C LEU A 23 -22.72 56.00 17.85
N THR A 24 -23.45 57.09 17.61
CA THR A 24 -24.87 57.21 17.95
C THR A 24 -25.70 56.43 16.94
N ALA A 25 -26.56 55.54 17.41
CA ALA A 25 -27.37 54.67 16.57
C ALA A 25 -28.30 55.49 15.65
N SER A 26 -27.91 55.61 14.38
CA SER A 26 -28.67 56.27 13.32
C SER A 26 -28.75 55.37 12.08
N TRP A 27 -29.71 55.65 11.20
CA TRP A 27 -29.85 54.91 9.93
C TRP A 27 -28.62 55.09 9.02
N GLU A 28 -27.96 56.25 9.11
CA GLU A 28 -26.73 56.59 8.37
C GLU A 28 -25.56 55.71 8.81
N VAL A 29 -25.42 55.46 10.11
CA VAL A 29 -24.42 54.54 10.67
C VAL A 29 -24.69 53.11 10.22
N ALA A 30 -25.96 52.69 10.14
CA ALA A 30 -26.31 51.35 9.63
C ALA A 30 -25.94 51.19 8.14
N VAL A 31 -26.23 52.20 7.30
CA VAL A 31 -25.85 52.20 5.89
C VAL A 31 -24.33 52.24 5.71
N ALA A 32 -23.63 53.09 6.48
CA ALA A 32 -22.17 53.16 6.48
C ALA A 32 -21.54 51.81 6.87
N THR A 33 -22.09 51.13 7.88
CA THR A 33 -21.63 49.81 8.34
C THR A 33 -21.80 48.76 7.25
N GLY A 34 -22.96 48.73 6.59
CA GLY A 34 -23.24 47.80 5.48
C GLY A 34 -22.29 48.01 4.29
N LEU A 35 -22.05 49.27 3.90
CA LEU A 35 -21.13 49.61 2.80
C LEU A 35 -19.67 49.29 3.14
N ALA A 36 -19.24 49.56 4.37
CA ALA A 36 -17.92 49.20 4.86
C ALA A 36 -17.70 47.68 4.85
N ALA A 37 -18.68 46.92 5.31
CA ALA A 37 -18.65 45.47 5.28
C ALA A 37 -18.55 44.93 3.85
N ALA A 38 -19.37 45.45 2.92
CA ALA A 38 -19.31 45.05 1.51
C ALA A 38 -17.95 45.38 0.88
N THR A 39 -17.38 46.53 1.23
CA THR A 39 -16.04 46.95 0.80
C THR A 39 -14.96 46.00 1.32
N PHE A 40 -15.06 45.56 2.58
CA PHE A 40 -14.15 44.59 3.17
C PHE A 40 -14.15 43.28 2.38
N VAL A 41 -15.33 42.72 2.10
CA VAL A 41 -15.50 41.47 1.35
C VAL A 41 -14.92 41.60 -0.06
N LEU A 42 -15.27 42.68 -0.78
CA LEU A 42 -14.78 42.92 -2.14
C LEU A 42 -13.25 43.04 -2.18
N THR A 43 -12.67 43.83 -1.28
CA THR A 43 -11.21 44.03 -1.21
C THR A 43 -10.52 42.71 -0.88
N ASN A 44 -11.10 41.90 0.02
CA ASN A 44 -10.57 40.59 0.35
C ASN A 44 -10.56 39.64 -0.86
N HIS A 45 -11.65 39.57 -1.62
CA HIS A 45 -11.73 38.74 -2.83
C HIS A 45 -10.70 39.14 -3.89
N VAL A 46 -10.56 40.45 -4.13
CA VAL A 46 -9.57 40.98 -5.07
C VAL A 46 -8.15 40.63 -4.61
N MET A 47 -7.84 40.79 -3.32
CA MET A 47 -6.53 40.47 -2.77
C MET A 47 -6.22 38.97 -2.85
N VAL A 48 -7.15 38.09 -2.48
CA VAL A 48 -6.97 36.63 -2.56
C VAL A 48 -6.77 36.19 -4.01
N GLY A 49 -7.60 36.68 -4.93
CA GLY A 49 -7.45 36.37 -6.35
C GLY A 49 -6.12 36.87 -6.92
N LEU A 50 -5.65 38.05 -6.51
CA LEU A 50 -4.36 38.61 -6.93
C LEU A 50 -3.18 37.79 -6.38
N VAL A 51 -3.26 37.29 -5.14
CA VAL A 51 -2.27 36.38 -4.57
C VAL A 51 -2.23 35.04 -5.31
N LEU A 52 -3.39 34.44 -5.59
CA LEU A 52 -3.47 33.19 -6.34
C LEU A 52 -2.93 33.33 -7.77
N TRP A 53 -3.21 34.47 -8.41
CA TRP A 53 -2.69 34.77 -9.74
C TRP A 53 -1.17 34.97 -9.73
N LEU A 54 -0.64 35.80 -8.82
CA LEU A 54 0.80 36.07 -8.75
C LEU A 54 1.63 34.88 -8.26
N ALA A 55 1.13 34.11 -7.29
CA ALA A 55 1.89 33.03 -6.65
C ALA A 55 1.78 31.69 -7.38
N ARG A 56 0.64 31.42 -8.02
CA ARG A 56 0.33 30.10 -8.61
C ARG A 56 -0.10 30.16 -10.07
N GLY A 57 -0.20 31.34 -10.68
CA GLY A 57 -0.63 31.50 -12.08
C GLY A 57 -2.11 31.19 -12.33
N ILE A 58 -2.91 31.00 -11.27
CA ILE A 58 -4.33 30.62 -11.39
C ILE A 58 -5.15 31.85 -11.78
N SER A 59 -5.96 31.77 -12.83
CA SER A 59 -6.81 32.88 -13.27
C SER A 59 -7.97 33.15 -12.30
N PHE A 60 -8.51 34.38 -12.26
CA PHE A 60 -9.66 34.74 -11.41
C PHE A 60 -10.93 33.92 -11.71
N ARG A 61 -11.05 33.38 -12.93
CA ARG A 61 -12.20 32.56 -13.33
C ARG A 61 -12.08 31.14 -12.81
N ASP A 62 -10.86 30.60 -12.79
CA ASP A 62 -10.58 29.23 -12.36
C ASP A 62 -10.44 29.13 -10.84
N SER A 63 -10.04 30.22 -10.19
CA SER A 63 -9.92 30.31 -8.73
C SER A 63 -11.26 30.21 -8.00
N ARG A 64 -12.39 30.38 -8.71
CA ARG A 64 -13.76 30.38 -8.16
C ARG A 64 -13.96 31.34 -6.99
N VAL A 65 -13.09 32.35 -6.84
CA VAL A 65 -13.13 33.29 -5.71
C VAL A 65 -14.47 34.02 -5.64
N PHE A 66 -15.15 34.26 -6.78
CA PHE A 66 -16.48 34.88 -6.85
C PHE A 66 -17.63 33.87 -7.11
N ALA A 67 -17.43 32.57 -6.85
CA ALA A 67 -18.47 31.58 -7.08
C ALA A 67 -19.57 31.64 -6.00
N ARG A 68 -20.82 31.31 -6.38
CA ARG A 68 -21.98 31.35 -5.48
C ARG A 68 -21.88 30.39 -4.30
N ASP A 69 -21.03 29.37 -4.40
CA ASP A 69 -20.83 28.36 -3.35
C ASP A 69 -20.15 28.96 -2.10
N GLY A 70 -19.57 30.15 -2.19
CA GLY A 70 -18.95 30.89 -1.08
C GLY A 70 -19.89 31.75 -0.23
N LEU A 71 -21.20 31.79 -0.53
CA LEU A 71 -22.13 32.79 0.05
C LEU A 71 -22.16 32.79 1.59
N GLU A 72 -22.03 31.63 2.23
CA GLU A 72 -21.98 31.49 3.70
C GLU A 72 -20.68 32.09 4.27
N THR A 73 -19.56 31.86 3.58
CA THR A 73 -18.24 32.40 3.93
C THR A 73 -18.23 33.92 3.75
N ASP A 74 -18.84 34.41 2.67
CA ASP A 74 -18.95 35.83 2.35
C ASP A 74 -19.82 36.58 3.37
N THR A 75 -20.94 35.97 3.77
CA THR A 75 -21.82 36.51 4.82
C THR A 75 -21.08 36.61 6.15
N THR A 76 -20.29 35.59 6.50
CA THR A 76 -19.48 35.59 7.72
C THR A 76 -18.38 36.67 7.69
N LEU A 77 -17.70 36.82 6.55
CA LEU A 77 -16.70 37.87 6.33
C LEU A 77 -17.31 39.27 6.36
N LEU A 78 -18.54 39.44 5.87
CA LEU A 78 -19.30 40.70 5.92
C LEU A 78 -19.53 41.15 7.37
N PHE A 79 -20.10 40.28 8.21
CA PHE A 79 -20.36 40.59 9.62
C PHE A 79 -19.07 40.83 10.42
N LEU A 80 -18.00 40.09 10.11
CA LEU A 80 -16.69 40.31 10.72
C LEU A 80 -16.12 41.68 10.33
N GLY A 81 -16.19 42.05 9.05
CA GLY A 81 -15.74 43.35 8.54
C GLY A 81 -16.48 44.53 9.17
N ALA A 82 -17.81 44.41 9.33
CA ALA A 82 -18.62 45.40 10.05
C ALA A 82 -18.14 45.60 11.49
N GLY A 83 -17.94 44.51 12.24
CA GLY A 83 -17.45 44.56 13.62
C GLY A 83 -16.05 45.18 13.72
N MET A 84 -15.16 44.87 12.78
CA MET A 84 -13.80 45.42 12.77
C MET A 84 -13.76 46.91 12.46
N ALA A 85 -14.62 47.39 11.55
CA ALA A 85 -14.73 48.82 11.26
C ALA A 85 -15.15 49.60 12.52
N VAL A 86 -16.10 49.07 13.30
CA VAL A 86 -16.50 49.65 14.59
C VAL A 86 -15.35 49.61 15.60
N PHE A 87 -14.66 48.47 15.75
CA PHE A 87 -13.51 48.36 16.67
C PHE A 87 -12.41 49.37 16.35
N TRP A 88 -12.11 49.61 15.07
CA TRP A 88 -11.12 50.62 14.67
C TRP A 88 -11.49 52.03 15.10
N THR A 89 -12.79 52.38 15.06
CA THR A 89 -13.25 53.71 15.52
C THR A 89 -13.15 53.90 17.04
N ILE A 90 -13.23 52.82 17.82
CA ILE A 90 -13.10 52.85 19.29
C ILE A 90 -11.62 52.83 19.69
N SER A 91 -10.86 51.87 19.17
CA SER A 91 -9.42 51.72 19.44
C SER A 91 -8.78 50.74 18.44
N PRO A 92 -7.70 51.11 17.75
CA PRO A 92 -6.98 50.20 16.85
C PRO A 92 -6.48 48.92 17.52
N PHE A 93 -6.26 48.92 18.84
CA PHE A 93 -5.82 47.74 19.59
C PHE A 93 -6.89 46.64 19.67
N LEU A 94 -8.17 46.98 19.51
CA LEU A 94 -9.27 46.01 19.53
C LEU A 94 -9.33 45.13 18.28
N LEU A 95 -8.59 45.47 17.21
CA LEU A 95 -8.48 44.63 16.02
C LEU A 95 -7.90 43.23 16.32
N VAL A 96 -7.16 43.07 17.43
CA VAL A 96 -6.66 41.76 17.86
C VAL A 96 -7.77 40.75 18.09
N LEU A 97 -8.97 41.21 18.50
CA LEU A 97 -10.15 40.35 18.68
C LEU A 97 -10.69 39.81 17.35
N GLY A 98 -10.42 40.48 16.23
CA GLY A 98 -10.76 40.00 14.89
C GLY A 98 -9.85 38.91 14.36
N VAL A 99 -8.66 38.75 14.94
CA VAL A 99 -7.69 37.72 14.51
C VAL A 99 -8.20 36.32 14.81
N VAL A 100 -8.86 36.11 15.96
CA VAL A 100 -9.34 34.79 16.38
C VAL A 100 -10.42 34.24 15.42
N PRO A 101 -11.50 34.97 15.09
CA PRO A 101 -12.46 34.54 14.07
C PRO A 101 -11.83 34.31 12.69
N LEU A 102 -10.86 35.15 12.30
CA LEU A 102 -10.17 35.02 11.02
C LEU A 102 -9.36 33.72 10.93
N VAL A 103 -8.65 33.36 12.01
CA VAL A 103 -7.89 32.10 12.12
C VAL A 103 -8.81 30.89 12.10
N LEU A 104 -9.95 30.96 12.80
CA LEU A 104 -10.97 29.89 12.79
C LEU A 104 -11.56 29.70 11.39
N LEU A 105 -11.88 30.79 10.68
CA LEU A 105 -12.38 30.73 9.31
C LEU A 105 -11.32 30.18 8.35
N TYR A 106 -10.07 30.63 8.47
CA TYR A 106 -8.95 30.10 7.67
C TYR A 106 -8.78 28.59 7.88
N ARG A 107 -8.84 28.11 9.14
CA ARG A 107 -8.81 26.67 9.44
C ARG A 107 -10.01 25.94 8.84
N ALA A 108 -11.22 26.46 8.99
CA ALA A 108 -12.43 25.84 8.45
C ALA A 108 -12.38 25.67 6.92
N LEU A 109 -11.76 26.61 6.21
CA LEU A 109 -11.61 26.56 4.74
C LEU A 109 -10.49 25.63 4.25
N HIS A 110 -9.45 25.37 5.06
CA HIS A 110 -8.33 24.50 4.67
C HIS A 110 -8.56 23.03 5.02
N VAL A 111 -9.42 22.72 6.00
CA VAL A 111 -9.71 21.34 6.41
C VAL A 111 -10.24 20.48 5.25
N PRO A 112 -11.15 20.95 4.36
CA PRO A 112 -11.63 20.14 3.24
C PRO A 112 -10.56 19.82 2.18
N GLN A 113 -9.67 20.76 1.89
CA GLN A 113 -8.56 20.55 0.93
C GLN A 113 -7.54 19.55 1.46
N LEU A 114 -7.22 19.63 2.76
CA LEU A 114 -6.39 18.62 3.43
C LEU A 114 -7.05 17.24 3.48
N GLN A 115 -8.39 17.18 3.48
CA GLN A 115 -9.14 15.93 3.43
C GLN A 115 -9.12 15.30 2.03
N GLU A 116 -9.29 16.07 0.96
CA GLU A 116 -9.17 15.56 -0.42
C GLU A 116 -7.74 15.04 -0.72
N GLU A 117 -6.71 15.75 -0.25
CA GLU A 117 -5.31 15.29 -0.32
C GLU A 117 -5.05 14.04 0.53
N ALA A 118 -5.78 13.85 1.63
CA ALA A 118 -5.67 12.64 2.47
C ALA A 118 -6.41 11.43 1.89
N TYR A 119 -7.39 11.65 1.01
CA TYR A 119 -8.25 10.60 0.47
C TYR A 119 -7.79 10.03 -0.87
N SER A 120 -6.89 10.70 -1.59
CA SER A 120 -6.37 10.23 -2.88
C SER A 120 -4.86 9.95 -2.81
N ASP A 121 -4.43 8.83 -3.39
CA ASP A 121 -3.01 8.50 -3.53
C ASP A 121 -2.35 9.43 -4.55
N ALA A 122 -1.23 10.06 -4.17
CA ALA A 122 -0.59 11.08 -5.00
C ALA A 122 -0.07 10.56 -6.35
N LYS A 123 0.29 9.27 -6.44
CA LYS A 123 0.87 8.69 -7.65
C LYS A 123 -0.19 8.23 -8.65
N THR A 124 -1.27 7.62 -8.16
CA THR A 124 -2.29 6.98 -8.98
C THR A 124 -3.58 7.79 -9.07
N GLY A 125 -3.83 8.65 -8.07
CA GLY A 125 -5.08 9.37 -7.82
C GLY A 125 -6.25 8.46 -7.42
N LEU A 126 -6.03 7.16 -7.20
CA LEU A 126 -7.03 6.26 -6.63
C LEU A 126 -7.23 6.58 -5.14
N LEU A 127 -8.25 6.02 -4.51
CA LEU A 127 -8.44 6.24 -3.08
C LEU A 127 -7.25 5.70 -2.27
N THR A 128 -6.92 6.37 -1.16
CA THR A 128 -5.97 5.83 -0.19
C THR A 128 -6.57 4.64 0.54
N ALA A 129 -5.69 3.75 1.04
CA ALA A 129 -6.10 2.56 1.80
C ALA A 129 -7.13 2.87 2.89
N ARG A 130 -6.88 3.93 3.68
CA ARG A 130 -7.79 4.38 4.74
C ARG A 130 -9.19 4.70 4.20
N ARG A 131 -9.28 5.49 3.14
CA ARG A 131 -10.58 5.90 2.60
C ARG A 131 -11.33 4.74 1.96
N PHE A 132 -10.60 3.83 1.32
CA PHE A 132 -11.16 2.61 0.74
C PHE A 132 -11.78 1.72 1.83
N SER A 133 -11.05 1.48 2.94
CA SER A 133 -11.56 0.66 4.06
C SER A 133 -12.85 1.23 4.67
N GLU A 134 -12.93 2.56 4.85
CA GLU A 134 -14.16 3.22 5.34
C GLU A 134 -15.36 2.94 4.41
N LEU A 135 -15.19 3.09 3.10
CA LEU A 135 -16.26 2.85 2.12
C LEU A 135 -16.62 1.36 2.01
N LEU A 136 -15.64 0.48 2.16
CA LEU A 136 -15.86 -0.96 2.16
C LEU A 136 -16.73 -1.39 3.34
N GLU A 137 -16.43 -0.96 4.55
CA GLU A 137 -17.25 -1.27 5.73
C GLU A 137 -18.69 -0.75 5.57
N GLU A 138 -18.85 0.46 5.04
CA GLU A 138 -20.17 1.03 4.77
C GLU A 138 -20.97 0.19 3.76
N GLU A 139 -20.36 -0.22 2.64
CA GLU A 139 -21.03 -1.02 1.61
C GLU A 139 -21.29 -2.46 2.06
N LEU A 140 -20.37 -3.09 2.79
CA LEU A 140 -20.60 -4.42 3.35
C LEU A 140 -21.75 -4.43 4.36
N THR A 141 -21.84 -3.40 5.21
CA THR A 141 -22.97 -3.24 6.14
C THR A 141 -24.30 -3.07 5.38
N LYS A 142 -24.30 -2.34 4.26
CA LYS A 142 -25.50 -2.20 3.40
C LYS A 142 -25.84 -3.51 2.70
N ALA A 143 -24.84 -4.21 2.16
CA ALA A 143 -24.99 -5.48 1.47
C ALA A 143 -25.54 -6.56 2.42
N GLU A 144 -25.08 -6.62 3.66
CA GLU A 144 -25.55 -7.55 4.68
C GLU A 144 -27.04 -7.32 5.01
N ARG A 145 -27.45 -6.07 5.22
CA ARG A 145 -28.86 -5.72 5.49
C ARG A 145 -29.79 -5.99 4.31
N SER A 146 -29.33 -5.71 3.10
CA SER A 146 -30.14 -5.79 1.88
C SER A 146 -30.02 -7.14 1.15
N ARG A 147 -29.09 -8.00 1.57
CA ARG A 147 -28.65 -9.22 0.85
C ARG A 147 -28.35 -8.96 -0.63
N ARG A 148 -27.86 -7.77 -0.95
CA ARG A 148 -27.50 -7.40 -2.32
C ARG A 148 -26.11 -7.95 -2.63
N PRO A 149 -25.89 -8.52 -3.84
CA PRO A 149 -24.58 -9.05 -4.21
C PRO A 149 -23.56 -7.90 -4.31
N THR A 150 -22.38 -8.10 -3.75
CA THR A 150 -21.26 -7.16 -3.75
C THR A 150 -19.98 -7.97 -3.91
N ALA A 151 -19.08 -7.53 -4.80
CA ALA A 151 -17.80 -8.17 -5.00
C ALA A 151 -16.64 -7.26 -4.59
N VAL A 152 -15.57 -7.88 -4.12
CA VAL A 152 -14.28 -7.25 -3.88
C VAL A 152 -13.26 -7.94 -4.78
N VAL A 153 -12.46 -7.13 -5.47
CA VAL A 153 -11.35 -7.61 -6.27
C VAL A 153 -10.06 -7.06 -5.66
N MET A 154 -9.13 -7.95 -5.34
CA MET A 154 -7.75 -7.56 -5.07
C MET A 154 -6.92 -7.73 -6.33
N ALA A 155 -5.99 -6.82 -6.53
CA ALA A 155 -5.17 -6.72 -7.72
C ALA A 155 -3.75 -6.39 -7.28
N ASP A 156 -2.79 -7.24 -7.63
CA ASP A 156 -1.38 -7.08 -7.28
C ASP A 156 -0.55 -7.02 -8.56
N LEU A 157 0.32 -6.02 -8.63
CA LEU A 157 1.16 -5.79 -9.81
C LEU A 157 2.31 -6.79 -9.84
N ASP A 158 2.43 -7.53 -10.94
CA ASP A 158 3.44 -8.57 -11.04
C ASP A 158 4.84 -7.97 -11.21
N LEU A 159 5.76 -8.38 -10.33
CA LEU A 159 7.21 -8.11 -10.45
C LEU A 159 7.57 -6.60 -10.46
N LEU A 160 6.77 -5.73 -9.84
CA LEU A 160 7.06 -4.28 -9.81
C LEU A 160 8.45 -3.98 -9.26
N ARG A 161 8.91 -4.77 -8.28
CA ARG A 161 10.27 -4.63 -7.74
C ARG A 161 11.35 -4.91 -8.77
N ASN A 162 11.19 -5.94 -9.60
CA ASN A 162 12.15 -6.24 -10.67
C ASN A 162 12.18 -5.08 -11.67
N ILE A 163 11.00 -4.55 -12.04
CA ILE A 163 10.91 -3.38 -12.91
C ILE A 163 11.63 -2.17 -12.31
N ASN A 164 11.40 -1.89 -11.03
CA ASN A 164 12.07 -0.80 -10.31
C ASN A 164 13.60 -0.96 -10.26
N ASN A 165 14.07 -2.18 -10.06
CA ASN A 165 15.50 -2.48 -9.96
C ASN A 165 16.19 -2.40 -11.32
N THR A 166 15.53 -2.87 -12.39
CA THR A 166 16.08 -2.91 -13.75
C THR A 166 15.99 -1.55 -14.43
N HIS A 167 14.84 -0.88 -14.35
CA HIS A 167 14.55 0.32 -15.15
C HIS A 167 14.38 1.60 -14.30
N GLY A 168 14.54 1.49 -12.98
CA GLY A 168 14.45 2.60 -12.05
C GLY A 168 13.02 2.93 -11.62
N HIS A 169 12.92 3.68 -10.50
CA HIS A 169 11.64 4.04 -9.89
C HIS A 169 10.71 4.89 -10.76
N LEU A 170 11.26 5.65 -11.72
CA LEU A 170 10.43 6.45 -12.62
C LEU A 170 9.60 5.57 -13.57
N VAL A 171 10.16 4.45 -14.03
CA VAL A 171 9.44 3.47 -14.86
C VAL A 171 8.44 2.71 -14.00
N GLY A 172 8.82 2.31 -12.78
CA GLY A 172 7.87 1.69 -11.86
C GLY A 172 6.68 2.59 -11.50
N ASP A 173 6.90 3.90 -11.34
CA ASP A 173 5.81 4.86 -11.13
C ASP A 173 4.90 4.98 -12.36
N GLN A 174 5.44 4.90 -13.57
CA GLN A 174 4.63 4.84 -14.80
C GLN A 174 3.82 3.55 -14.88
N VAL A 175 4.39 2.41 -14.46
CA VAL A 175 3.71 1.11 -14.39
C VAL A 175 2.52 1.17 -13.41
N LEU A 176 2.74 1.74 -12.22
CA LEU A 176 1.67 1.96 -11.25
C LEU A 176 0.55 2.86 -11.80
N GLN A 177 0.91 3.94 -12.48
CA GLN A 177 -0.04 4.86 -13.11
C GLN A 177 -0.83 4.18 -14.23
N ALA A 178 -0.18 3.35 -15.05
CA ALA A 178 -0.79 2.57 -16.11
C ALA A 178 -1.83 1.57 -15.55
N CYS A 179 -1.47 0.82 -14.50
CA CYS A 179 -2.42 -0.07 -13.81
C CYS A 179 -3.62 0.70 -13.27
N ALA A 180 -3.39 1.82 -12.58
CA ALA A 180 -4.47 2.65 -12.05
C ALA A 180 -5.38 3.18 -13.17
N GLN A 181 -4.83 3.50 -14.34
CA GLN A 181 -5.61 3.95 -15.49
C GLN A 181 -6.43 2.82 -16.11
N ALA A 182 -5.87 1.61 -16.24
CA ALA A 182 -6.60 0.42 -16.71
C ALA A 182 -7.78 0.11 -15.76
N ILE A 183 -7.54 0.13 -14.46
CA ILE A 183 -8.58 -0.04 -13.44
C ILE A 183 -9.68 1.00 -13.64
N ARG A 184 -9.35 2.29 -13.67
CA ARG A 184 -10.37 3.35 -13.82
C ARG A 184 -11.22 3.24 -15.08
N ARG A 185 -10.64 2.78 -16.20
CA ARG A 185 -11.37 2.63 -17.46
C ARG A 185 -12.31 1.43 -17.45
N GLY A 186 -11.94 0.36 -16.75
CA GLY A 186 -12.79 -0.81 -16.58
C GLY A 186 -13.98 -0.56 -15.64
N LEU A 187 -13.84 0.35 -14.68
CA LEU A 187 -14.86 0.59 -13.66
C LEU A 187 -16.10 1.32 -14.16
N ARG A 188 -17.26 0.94 -13.61
CA ARG A 188 -18.57 1.55 -13.88
C ARG A 188 -18.85 2.68 -12.90
N PRO A 189 -19.82 3.57 -13.20
CA PRO A 189 -20.29 4.56 -12.24
C PRO A 189 -20.83 3.89 -10.97
N GLY A 190 -20.22 4.18 -9.83
CA GLY A 190 -20.56 3.60 -8.53
C GLY A 190 -19.56 2.55 -8.04
N ASP A 191 -18.70 2.03 -8.90
CA ASP A 191 -17.57 1.19 -8.48
C ASP A 191 -16.49 2.05 -7.83
N ILE A 192 -15.77 1.46 -6.88
CA ILE A 192 -14.79 2.17 -6.07
C ILE A 192 -13.45 1.46 -6.22
N ALA A 193 -12.36 2.21 -6.45
CA ALA A 193 -11.01 1.67 -6.44
C ALA A 193 -10.09 2.45 -5.51
N GLY A 194 -9.25 1.71 -4.79
CA GLY A 194 -8.22 2.22 -3.91
C GLY A 194 -6.88 1.52 -4.13
N ARG A 195 -5.82 2.21 -3.71
CA ARG A 195 -4.48 1.64 -3.60
C ARG A 195 -4.22 1.32 -2.12
N LEU A 196 -4.06 0.03 -1.82
CA LEU A 196 -3.86 -0.45 -0.44
C LEU A 196 -2.39 -0.40 -0.02
N GLY A 197 -1.48 -0.66 -0.97
CA GLY A 197 -0.06 -0.82 -0.69
C GLY A 197 0.84 -0.32 -1.81
N GLY A 198 2.11 -0.75 -1.77
CA GLY A 198 3.13 -0.37 -2.75
C GLY A 198 2.78 -0.80 -4.17
N GLU A 199 2.27 -2.03 -4.34
CA GLU A 199 1.90 -2.64 -5.62
C GLU A 199 0.47 -3.20 -5.64
N GLU A 200 -0.29 -2.95 -4.57
CA GLU A 200 -1.61 -3.54 -4.32
C GLU A 200 -2.74 -2.53 -4.54
N PHE A 201 -3.75 -2.99 -5.25
CA PHE A 201 -4.98 -2.30 -5.58
C PHE A 201 -6.17 -3.12 -5.11
N SER A 202 -7.25 -2.42 -4.73
CA SER A 202 -8.52 -3.05 -4.41
C SER A 202 -9.66 -2.34 -5.09
N LEU A 203 -10.62 -3.12 -5.56
CA LEU A 203 -11.82 -2.68 -6.22
C LEU A 203 -13.02 -3.22 -5.45
N LEU A 204 -13.96 -2.34 -5.16
CA LEU A 204 -15.24 -2.66 -4.57
C LEU A 204 -16.31 -2.44 -5.63
N LEU A 205 -17.07 -3.50 -5.90
CA LEU A 205 -18.07 -3.60 -6.95
C LEU A 205 -19.45 -3.83 -6.31
N PRO A 206 -20.15 -2.77 -5.89
CA PRO A 206 -21.50 -2.90 -5.35
C PRO A 206 -22.45 -3.50 -6.38
N ALA A 207 -23.45 -4.23 -5.92
CA ALA A 207 -24.51 -4.77 -6.80
C ALA A 207 -24.02 -5.69 -7.92
N THR A 208 -22.90 -6.39 -7.73
CA THR A 208 -22.23 -7.19 -8.76
C THR A 208 -22.18 -8.65 -8.37
N ASP A 209 -22.65 -9.52 -9.25
CA ASP A 209 -22.60 -10.98 -9.10
C ASP A 209 -21.20 -11.56 -9.41
N PRO A 210 -20.91 -12.81 -9.00
CA PRO A 210 -19.58 -13.41 -9.15
C PRO A 210 -19.08 -13.51 -10.59
N ASP A 211 -19.95 -13.89 -11.54
CA ASP A 211 -19.56 -14.06 -12.94
C ASP A 211 -19.23 -12.70 -13.57
N THR A 212 -20.06 -11.69 -13.28
CA THR A 212 -19.81 -10.31 -13.73
C THR A 212 -18.55 -9.72 -13.09
N ALA A 213 -18.30 -10.00 -11.81
CA ALA A 213 -17.10 -9.53 -11.11
C ALA A 213 -15.83 -10.15 -11.71
N PHE A 214 -15.84 -11.46 -11.98
CA PHE A 214 -14.73 -12.15 -12.63
C PHE A 214 -14.48 -11.62 -14.05
N ALA A 215 -15.54 -11.44 -14.85
CA ALA A 215 -15.41 -10.89 -16.20
C ALA A 215 -14.84 -9.46 -16.20
N LEU A 216 -15.23 -8.64 -15.23
CA LEU A 216 -14.67 -7.29 -15.05
C LEU A 216 -13.19 -7.33 -14.68
N ALA A 217 -12.82 -8.19 -13.72
CA ALA A 217 -11.43 -8.39 -13.29
C ALA A 217 -10.54 -8.84 -14.46
N GLU A 218 -10.98 -9.84 -15.23
CA GLU A 218 -10.26 -10.29 -16.43
C GLU A 218 -10.15 -9.19 -17.49
N SER A 219 -11.21 -8.41 -17.72
CA SER A 219 -11.16 -7.28 -18.66
C SER A 219 -10.12 -6.23 -18.24
N ILE A 220 -10.03 -5.92 -16.94
CA ILE A 220 -9.04 -4.98 -16.39
C ILE A 220 -7.63 -5.55 -16.55
N ARG A 221 -7.44 -6.85 -16.24
CA ARG A 221 -6.17 -7.55 -16.40
C ARG A 221 -5.67 -7.51 -17.84
N GLU A 222 -6.54 -7.83 -18.79
CA GLU A 222 -6.21 -7.79 -20.22
C GLU A 222 -5.90 -6.37 -20.70
N GLU A 223 -6.62 -5.35 -20.20
CA GLU A 223 -6.30 -3.96 -20.51
C GLU A 223 -4.93 -3.55 -19.98
N ALA A 224 -4.61 -3.91 -18.73
CA ALA A 224 -3.28 -3.68 -18.17
C ALA A 224 -2.18 -4.38 -19.00
N ALA A 225 -2.38 -5.66 -19.35
CA ALA A 225 -1.44 -6.46 -20.14
C ALA A 225 -1.18 -5.93 -21.57
N ARG A 226 -2.10 -5.09 -22.08
CA ARG A 226 -1.92 -4.39 -23.37
C ARG A 226 -1.09 -3.11 -23.25
N ILE A 227 -0.93 -2.56 -22.05
CA ILE A 227 -0.13 -1.36 -21.84
C ILE A 227 1.34 -1.73 -21.89
N ALA A 228 2.06 -1.02 -22.76
CA ALA A 228 3.50 -1.15 -22.95
C ALA A 228 4.15 0.21 -22.69
N ILE A 229 5.00 0.28 -21.67
CA ILE A 229 5.66 1.51 -21.26
C ILE A 229 6.97 1.63 -22.05
N PRO A 230 7.18 2.72 -22.78
CA PRO A 230 8.40 2.91 -23.55
C PRO A 230 9.59 3.09 -22.60
N LEU A 231 10.66 2.34 -22.86
CA LEU A 231 11.91 2.44 -22.14
C LEU A 231 12.90 3.35 -22.90
N PRO A 232 13.87 3.96 -22.18
CA PRO A 232 15.00 4.64 -22.81
C PRO A 232 15.84 3.69 -23.68
N ASP A 233 16.63 4.25 -24.60
CA ASP A 233 17.71 3.55 -25.31
C ASP A 233 17.34 2.37 -26.24
N GLY A 234 16.08 2.29 -26.67
CA GLY A 234 15.66 1.32 -27.70
C GLY A 234 15.45 -0.10 -27.18
N GLU A 235 15.38 -0.27 -25.86
CA GLU A 235 14.95 -1.51 -25.21
C GLU A 235 13.49 -1.86 -25.53
N GLU A 236 13.14 -3.14 -25.39
CA GLU A 236 11.75 -3.57 -25.57
C GLU A 236 10.84 -2.91 -24.54
N PRO A 237 9.64 -2.42 -24.93
CA PRO A 237 8.72 -1.79 -24.00
C PRO A 237 8.36 -2.68 -22.81
N GLN A 238 8.39 -2.13 -21.60
CA GLN A 238 7.97 -2.84 -20.39
C GLN A 238 6.45 -3.07 -20.41
N ARG A 239 6.04 -4.34 -20.46
CA ARG A 239 4.62 -4.72 -20.33
C ARG A 239 4.17 -4.67 -18.88
N VAL A 240 2.91 -4.32 -18.68
CA VAL A 240 2.31 -4.23 -17.35
C VAL A 240 1.42 -5.44 -17.11
N THR A 241 1.82 -6.33 -16.19
CA THR A 241 1.00 -7.50 -15.82
C THR A 241 0.58 -7.44 -14.36
N MET A 242 -0.55 -8.04 -14.05
CA MET A 242 -1.07 -8.08 -12.69
C MET A 242 -1.86 -9.36 -12.44
N SER A 243 -1.82 -9.81 -11.19
CA SER A 243 -2.56 -10.96 -10.68
C SER A 243 -3.76 -10.50 -9.89
N LEU A 244 -4.95 -11.05 -10.17
CA LEU A 244 -6.18 -10.63 -9.51
C LEU A 244 -6.85 -11.77 -8.74
N GLY A 245 -7.58 -11.40 -7.70
CA GLY A 245 -8.34 -12.29 -6.85
C GLY A 245 -9.73 -11.70 -6.61
N VAL A 246 -10.77 -12.48 -6.88
CA VAL A 246 -12.16 -12.04 -6.81
C VAL A 246 -12.86 -12.76 -5.67
N ALA A 247 -13.48 -12.02 -4.74
CA ALA A 247 -14.34 -12.56 -3.71
C ALA A 247 -15.71 -11.87 -3.75
N THR A 248 -16.77 -12.62 -3.48
CA THR A 248 -18.15 -12.13 -3.57
C THR A 248 -18.95 -12.40 -2.30
N PHE A 249 -19.86 -11.50 -2.00
CA PHE A 249 -20.87 -11.62 -0.96
C PHE A 249 -22.26 -11.39 -1.59
N PRO A 250 -23.35 -12.04 -1.15
CA PRO A 250 -23.39 -13.11 -0.18
C PRO A 250 -22.91 -14.43 -0.78
N ASP A 251 -21.90 -15.03 -0.18
CA ASP A 251 -21.50 -16.43 -0.39
C ASP A 251 -21.92 -17.21 0.88
N PRO A 252 -22.58 -18.38 0.76
CA PRO A 252 -22.99 -19.19 1.90
C PRO A 252 -21.85 -19.54 2.88
N CYS A 253 -20.60 -19.50 2.39
CA CYS A 253 -19.40 -19.89 3.11
C CYS A 253 -18.48 -18.69 3.44
N ALA A 254 -18.89 -17.44 3.16
CA ALA A 254 -18.04 -16.27 3.43
C ALA A 254 -18.73 -15.26 4.36
N GLU A 255 -18.04 -14.90 5.44
CA GLU A 255 -18.44 -13.81 6.32
C GLU A 255 -18.06 -12.45 5.71
N PRO A 256 -18.90 -11.40 5.85
CA PRO A 256 -18.59 -10.06 5.32
C PRO A 256 -17.21 -9.53 5.74
N GLY A 257 -16.82 -9.76 7.01
CA GLY A 257 -15.53 -9.32 7.55
C GLY A 257 -14.31 -10.03 6.95
N LYS A 258 -14.50 -11.18 6.30
CA LYS A 258 -13.43 -11.99 5.69
C LYS A 258 -13.32 -11.81 4.17
N LEU A 259 -14.18 -10.98 3.57
CA LEU A 259 -14.25 -10.86 2.11
C LEU A 259 -12.95 -10.38 1.48
N LEU A 260 -12.25 -9.43 2.12
CA LEU A 260 -10.92 -8.99 1.68
C LEU A 260 -9.88 -10.11 1.79
N HIS A 261 -9.90 -10.87 2.88
CA HIS A 261 -8.97 -11.99 3.08
C HIS A 261 -9.15 -13.07 1.99
N HIS A 262 -10.39 -13.40 1.65
CA HIS A 262 -10.68 -14.34 0.56
C HIS A 262 -10.21 -13.82 -0.81
N ALA A 263 -10.32 -12.51 -1.07
CA ALA A 263 -9.81 -11.90 -2.29
C ALA A 263 -8.28 -11.96 -2.35
N ASP A 264 -7.60 -11.75 -1.23
CA ASP A 264 -6.15 -11.88 -1.09
C ASP A 264 -5.67 -13.32 -1.38
N MET A 265 -6.34 -14.31 -0.78
CA MET A 265 -6.03 -15.73 -1.03
C MET A 265 -6.24 -16.15 -2.49
N ALA A 266 -7.19 -15.50 -3.18
CA ALA A 266 -7.35 -15.68 -4.61
C ALA A 266 -6.19 -15.04 -5.41
N VAL A 267 -5.71 -13.84 -5.06
CA VAL A 267 -4.51 -13.25 -5.68
C VAL A 267 -3.31 -14.17 -5.50
N TYR A 268 -3.12 -14.70 -4.30
CA TYR A 268 -2.05 -15.64 -4.01
C TYR A 268 -2.09 -16.86 -4.94
N ARG A 269 -3.28 -17.43 -5.17
CA ARG A 269 -3.44 -18.54 -6.12
C ARG A 269 -3.14 -18.13 -7.56
N SER A 270 -3.50 -16.93 -7.98
CA SER A 270 -3.12 -16.39 -9.28
C SER A 270 -1.59 -16.26 -9.44
N LYS A 271 -0.88 -15.84 -8.38
CA LYS A 271 0.58 -15.78 -8.39
C LYS A 271 1.21 -17.17 -8.53
N LEU A 272 0.69 -18.16 -7.81
CA LEU A 272 1.16 -19.55 -7.92
C LEU A 272 0.87 -20.19 -9.29
N ALA A 273 -0.25 -19.80 -9.93
CA ALA A 273 -0.64 -20.30 -11.24
C ALA A 273 0.19 -19.72 -12.41
N GLY A 274 1.24 -18.95 -12.11
CA GLY A 274 2.12 -18.35 -13.12
C GLY A 274 1.92 -16.85 -13.34
N ARG A 275 1.17 -16.17 -12.45
CA ARG A 275 0.87 -14.73 -12.52
C ARG A 275 0.04 -14.34 -13.75
N ASN A 276 -0.24 -13.04 -13.92
CA ASN A 276 -1.03 -12.50 -15.03
C ASN A 276 -2.35 -13.28 -15.28
N CYS A 277 -3.04 -13.67 -14.21
CA CYS A 277 -4.33 -14.34 -14.27
C CYS A 277 -5.23 -13.89 -13.11
N THR A 278 -6.53 -14.17 -13.25
CA THR A 278 -7.53 -13.95 -12.21
C THR A 278 -7.97 -15.28 -11.61
N SER A 279 -8.06 -15.33 -10.29
CA SER A 279 -8.64 -16.46 -9.55
C SER A 279 -9.85 -16.00 -8.75
N VAL A 280 -10.77 -16.92 -8.49
CA VAL A 280 -11.94 -16.68 -7.63
C VAL A 280 -11.67 -17.29 -6.26
N ALA A 281 -12.05 -16.57 -5.20
CA ALA A 281 -12.07 -17.04 -3.83
C ALA A 281 -12.82 -18.37 -3.72
N ILE A 282 -12.28 -19.30 -2.95
CA ILE A 282 -12.96 -20.56 -2.65
C ILE A 282 -12.96 -20.64 -1.14
N PRO A 283 -13.96 -20.05 -0.45
CA PRO A 283 -13.93 -19.86 1.00
C PRO A 283 -13.64 -21.16 1.77
N SER A 284 -14.21 -22.30 1.33
CA SER A 284 -13.96 -23.60 1.94
C SER A 284 -12.51 -24.09 1.82
N LEU A 285 -11.83 -23.77 0.72
CA LEU A 285 -10.41 -24.08 0.56
C LEU A 285 -9.54 -23.06 1.31
N ASP A 286 -9.92 -21.79 1.28
CA ASP A 286 -9.20 -20.72 1.96
C ASP A 286 -9.23 -20.94 3.49
N GLU A 287 -10.39 -21.29 4.07
CA GLU A 287 -10.55 -21.64 5.49
C GLU A 287 -9.89 -22.98 5.87
N ALA A 288 -9.89 -23.97 4.98
CA ALA A 288 -9.18 -25.23 5.21
C ALA A 288 -7.65 -25.03 5.21
N ARG A 289 -7.16 -24.06 4.43
CA ARG A 289 -5.73 -23.75 4.29
C ARG A 289 -5.26 -22.80 5.41
N PHE A 290 -6.10 -21.86 5.83
CA PHE A 290 -5.85 -20.91 6.91
C PHE A 290 -6.97 -20.90 7.98
N PRO A 291 -7.16 -21.98 8.75
CA PRO A 291 -8.21 -22.00 9.77
C PRO A 291 -7.94 -20.95 10.85
N GLU A 292 -8.94 -20.13 11.19
CA GLU A 292 -8.83 -19.15 12.27
C GLU A 292 -8.40 -19.80 13.59
N GLY A 293 -7.38 -19.23 14.23
CA GLY A 293 -6.80 -19.78 15.46
C GLY A 293 -5.86 -20.97 15.25
N SER A 294 -5.62 -21.40 14.01
CA SER A 294 -4.58 -22.39 13.70
C SER A 294 -3.20 -21.77 13.84
N TYR A 295 -2.36 -22.40 14.66
CA TYR A 295 -0.93 -22.10 14.81
C TYR A 295 -0.22 -21.93 13.45
N ARG A 296 -0.66 -22.68 12.44
CA ARG A 296 -0.14 -22.62 11.07
C ARG A 296 -0.44 -21.30 10.35
N GLY A 297 -1.67 -20.77 10.45
CA GLY A 297 -2.07 -19.54 9.76
C GLY A 297 -1.30 -18.31 10.28
N THR A 298 -1.00 -18.28 11.58
CA THR A 298 -0.14 -17.26 12.18
C THR A 298 1.30 -17.34 11.65
N LEU A 299 1.84 -18.55 11.47
CA LEU A 299 3.17 -18.74 10.91
C LEU A 299 3.25 -18.34 9.43
N GLU A 300 2.24 -18.67 8.64
CA GLU A 300 2.17 -18.26 7.22
C GLU A 300 1.99 -16.74 7.09
N SER A 301 1.26 -16.09 8.01
CA SER A 301 1.15 -14.62 8.06
C SER A 301 2.49 -13.96 8.42
N LEU A 302 3.27 -14.59 9.30
CA LEU A 302 4.63 -14.13 9.64
C LEU A 302 5.61 -14.35 8.47
N ALA A 303 5.50 -15.48 7.77
CA ALA A 303 6.25 -15.76 6.55
C ALA A 303 5.94 -14.73 5.46
N PHE A 304 4.68 -14.34 5.32
CA PHE A 304 4.28 -13.27 4.41
C PHE A 304 4.90 -11.92 4.78
N ALA A 305 4.87 -11.54 6.06
CA ALA A 305 5.53 -10.33 6.54
C ALA A 305 7.06 -10.34 6.32
N LEU A 306 7.68 -11.53 6.40
CA LEU A 306 9.08 -11.74 6.08
C LEU A 306 9.37 -11.52 4.59
N ASP A 307 8.59 -12.13 3.71
CA ASP A 307 8.72 -11.96 2.26
C ASP A 307 8.54 -10.49 1.84
N ALA A 308 7.57 -9.79 2.45
CA ALA A 308 7.32 -8.37 2.24
C ALA A 308 8.51 -7.49 2.65
N ARG A 309 9.26 -7.89 3.68
CA ARG A 309 10.52 -7.22 4.05
C ARG A 309 11.67 -7.64 3.13
N GLY A 310 11.78 -8.91 2.79
CA GLY A 310 12.90 -9.50 2.05
C GLY A 310 12.90 -9.17 0.55
N SER A 311 12.71 -10.19 -0.29
CA SER A 311 12.82 -10.18 -1.77
C SER A 311 11.57 -9.64 -2.50
N GLY A 312 10.49 -9.35 -1.78
CA GLY A 312 9.20 -8.92 -2.34
C GLY A 312 8.16 -10.03 -2.23
N MET A 313 6.88 -9.72 -2.49
CA MET A 313 5.75 -10.66 -2.36
C MET A 313 5.66 -11.63 -3.56
N ASP A 314 6.72 -12.40 -3.80
CA ASP A 314 6.80 -13.35 -4.90
C ASP A 314 6.32 -14.77 -4.50
N GLY A 315 6.05 -15.01 -3.22
CA GLY A 315 5.61 -16.29 -2.68
C GLY A 315 6.72 -17.35 -2.57
N ARG A 316 8.00 -16.95 -2.62
CA ARG A 316 9.16 -17.83 -2.52
C ARG A 316 9.11 -18.74 -1.30
N THR A 317 8.88 -18.18 -0.12
CA THR A 317 8.91 -18.95 1.12
C THR A 317 7.91 -20.10 1.10
N LEU A 318 6.72 -19.87 0.53
CA LEU A 318 5.70 -20.91 0.38
C LEU A 318 6.03 -21.94 -0.71
N ARG A 319 6.63 -21.53 -1.83
CA ARG A 319 7.10 -22.47 -2.87
C ARG A 319 8.20 -23.40 -2.37
N VAL A 320 9.22 -22.84 -1.72
CA VAL A 320 10.34 -23.60 -1.15
C VAL A 320 9.83 -24.56 -0.08
N THR A 321 8.90 -24.11 0.77
CA THR A 321 8.24 -24.99 1.76
C THR A 321 7.54 -26.16 1.08
N ALA A 322 6.75 -25.91 0.03
CA ALA A 322 6.08 -26.98 -0.71
C ALA A 322 7.06 -27.97 -1.35
N LEU A 323 8.18 -27.49 -1.91
CA LEU A 323 9.23 -28.33 -2.47
C LEU A 323 9.91 -29.19 -1.39
N ALA A 324 10.28 -28.59 -0.25
CA ALA A 324 10.92 -29.30 0.85
C ALA A 324 10.02 -30.41 1.41
N LEU A 325 8.73 -30.14 1.57
CA LEU A 325 7.76 -31.14 2.03
C LEU A 325 7.50 -32.25 1.01
N ALA A 326 7.49 -31.91 -0.29
CA ALA A 326 7.39 -32.91 -1.35
C ALA A 326 8.61 -33.86 -1.35
N LEU A 327 9.83 -33.32 -1.18
CA LEU A 327 11.04 -34.12 -1.03
C LEU A 327 10.99 -35.00 0.22
N ALA A 328 10.55 -34.44 1.36
CA ALA A 328 10.41 -35.20 2.59
C ALA A 328 9.42 -36.37 2.46
N ALA A 329 8.28 -36.14 1.80
CA ALA A 329 7.29 -37.18 1.53
C ALA A 329 7.87 -38.32 0.68
N ASP A 330 8.62 -37.98 -0.38
CA ASP A 330 9.28 -38.97 -1.26
C ASP A 330 10.35 -39.78 -0.51
N MET A 331 11.03 -39.15 0.45
CA MET A 331 11.98 -39.78 1.37
C MET A 331 11.32 -40.55 2.53
N GLY A 332 9.98 -40.69 2.52
CA GLY A 332 9.21 -41.47 3.49
C GLY A 332 8.97 -40.79 4.83
N VAL A 333 9.12 -39.46 4.93
CA VAL A 333 8.76 -38.71 6.14
C VAL A 333 7.24 -38.60 6.22
N SER A 334 6.67 -39.08 7.33
CA SER A 334 5.22 -39.06 7.55
C SER A 334 4.72 -37.67 7.91
N GLU A 335 3.62 -37.22 7.30
CA GLU A 335 2.97 -35.93 7.60
C GLU A 335 2.55 -35.78 9.08
N ALA A 336 2.25 -36.90 9.75
CA ALA A 336 1.89 -36.90 11.17
C ALA A 336 3.10 -36.85 12.11
N SER A 337 4.33 -36.86 11.58
CA SER A 337 5.56 -36.90 12.39
C SER A 337 5.96 -35.53 12.92
N THR A 338 6.73 -35.51 14.00
CA THR A 338 7.38 -34.28 14.49
C THR A 338 8.39 -33.74 13.48
N GLU A 339 9.12 -34.62 12.77
CA GLU A 339 10.07 -34.26 11.72
C GLU A 339 9.42 -33.45 10.59
N TRP A 340 8.22 -33.85 10.15
CA TRP A 340 7.44 -33.10 9.15
C TRP A 340 7.07 -31.70 9.65
N ASN A 341 6.55 -31.62 10.87
CA ASN A 341 6.15 -30.36 11.49
C ASN A 341 7.34 -29.41 11.66
N ASP A 342 8.49 -29.91 12.09
CA ASP A 342 9.70 -29.11 12.26
C ASP A 342 10.23 -28.60 10.92
N LEU A 343 10.25 -29.45 9.89
CA LEU A 343 10.66 -29.06 8.53
C LEU A 343 9.74 -27.99 7.95
N GLU A 344 8.43 -28.16 8.05
CA GLU A 344 7.46 -27.19 7.57
C GLU A 344 7.64 -25.82 8.23
N ARG A 345 7.69 -25.80 9.56
CA ARG A 345 7.82 -24.56 10.33
C ARG A 345 9.16 -23.88 10.08
N ALA A 346 10.23 -24.67 9.96
CA ALA A 346 11.55 -24.14 9.62
C ALA A 346 11.57 -23.55 8.21
N SER A 347 10.93 -24.21 7.24
CA SER A 347 10.87 -23.74 5.87
C SER A 347 10.14 -22.40 5.75
N LEU A 348 9.05 -22.23 6.50
CA LEU A 348 8.31 -20.96 6.57
C LEU A 348 9.09 -19.82 7.24
N LEU A 349 10.03 -20.14 8.12
CA LEU A 349 10.70 -19.19 9.00
C LEU A 349 12.22 -19.12 8.80
N HIS A 350 12.77 -19.76 7.76
CA HIS A 350 14.21 -19.90 7.55
C HIS A 350 14.94 -18.55 7.53
N ASP A 351 14.31 -17.53 6.96
CA ASP A 351 14.84 -16.18 6.85
C ASP A 351 14.39 -15.22 7.97
N VAL A 352 13.78 -15.74 9.06
CA VAL A 352 13.27 -14.87 10.15
C VAL A 352 14.34 -13.98 10.79
N GLY A 353 15.58 -14.45 10.83
CA GLY A 353 16.69 -13.68 11.37
C GLY A 353 17.11 -12.48 10.51
N GLN A 354 16.67 -12.39 9.25
CA GLN A 354 16.91 -11.21 8.41
C GLN A 354 16.27 -9.95 8.99
N PHE A 355 15.32 -10.07 9.93
CA PHE A 355 14.77 -8.93 10.66
C PHE A 355 15.82 -8.09 11.38
N ALA A 356 16.92 -8.69 11.81
CA ALA A 356 17.99 -8.00 12.54
C ALA A 356 19.12 -7.50 11.62
N ILE A 357 19.13 -7.89 10.34
CA ILE A 357 20.16 -7.48 9.40
C ILE A 357 19.88 -6.05 8.92
N ARG A 358 20.94 -5.23 8.85
CA ARG A 358 20.85 -3.83 8.41
C ARG A 358 20.33 -3.75 6.98
N SER A 359 19.35 -2.88 6.73
CA SER A 359 18.75 -2.67 5.41
C SER A 359 19.78 -2.34 4.32
N SER A 360 20.86 -1.63 4.66
CA SER A 360 21.94 -1.30 3.73
C SER A 360 22.74 -2.51 3.25
N ILE A 361 22.72 -3.61 4.00
CA ILE A 361 23.36 -4.89 3.65
C ILE A 361 22.33 -5.80 2.99
N LEU A 362 21.14 -5.91 3.59
CA LEU A 362 20.06 -6.78 3.10
C LEU A 362 19.61 -6.44 1.67
N TYR A 363 19.56 -5.16 1.33
CA TYR A 363 19.13 -4.69 0.01
C TYR A 363 20.30 -4.24 -0.87
N LYS A 364 21.54 -4.63 -0.53
CA LYS A 364 22.68 -4.22 -1.33
C LYS A 364 22.63 -4.90 -2.69
N ILE A 365 22.66 -4.06 -3.72
CA ILE A 365 22.57 -4.46 -5.13
C ILE A 365 23.96 -4.96 -5.57
N THR A 366 25.06 -4.34 -5.16
CA THR A 366 26.41 -4.85 -5.47
C THR A 366 26.86 -5.99 -4.57
N SER A 367 27.93 -6.70 -4.95
CA SER A 367 28.53 -7.73 -4.11
C SER A 367 28.84 -7.20 -2.70
N LEU A 368 28.52 -8.02 -1.70
CA LEU A 368 28.83 -7.75 -0.31
C LEU A 368 30.35 -7.76 -0.10
N THR A 369 30.85 -6.86 0.75
CA THR A 369 32.23 -6.96 1.26
C THR A 369 32.33 -8.13 2.23
N GLU A 370 33.55 -8.58 2.54
CA GLU A 370 33.75 -9.68 3.51
C GLU A 370 33.09 -9.37 4.87
N GLU A 371 33.22 -8.14 5.35
CA GLU A 371 32.59 -7.70 6.61
C GLU A 371 31.05 -7.70 6.54
N GLU A 372 30.49 -7.29 5.41
CA GLU A 372 29.04 -7.31 5.19
C GLU A 372 28.51 -8.74 5.03
N TRP A 373 29.32 -9.63 4.45
CA TRP A 373 29.02 -11.05 4.31
C TRP A 373 29.01 -11.75 5.68
N GLU A 374 30.01 -11.47 6.52
CA GLU A 374 30.03 -11.95 7.92
C GLU A 374 28.83 -11.43 8.73
N GLU A 375 28.35 -10.22 8.46
CA GLU A 375 27.11 -9.71 9.06
C GLU A 375 25.88 -10.46 8.52
N MET A 376 25.81 -10.72 7.20
CA MET A 376 24.71 -11.44 6.57
C MET A 376 24.55 -12.86 7.11
N LYS A 377 25.66 -13.61 7.28
CA LYS A 377 25.64 -14.98 7.82
C LYS A 377 24.98 -15.10 9.19
N LYS A 378 24.96 -14.01 9.98
CA LYS A 378 24.35 -14.00 11.32
C LYS A 378 22.85 -14.23 11.32
N HIS A 379 22.16 -14.04 10.18
CA HIS A 379 20.71 -14.23 10.13
C HIS A 379 20.30 -15.65 10.58
N SER A 380 21.09 -16.69 10.29
CA SER A 380 20.77 -18.06 10.68
C SER A 380 20.83 -18.24 12.21
N ASP A 381 21.88 -17.73 12.85
CA ASP A 381 22.01 -17.76 14.33
C ASP A 381 20.97 -16.86 15.02
N ILE A 382 20.68 -15.68 14.46
CA ILE A 382 19.64 -14.79 14.98
C ILE A 382 18.27 -15.45 14.88
N GLY A 383 17.96 -16.07 13.74
CA GLY A 383 16.72 -16.80 13.52
C GLY A 383 16.55 -17.92 14.55
N TRP A 384 17.59 -18.72 14.78
CA TRP A 384 17.60 -19.71 15.85
C TRP A 384 17.33 -19.10 17.23
N HIS A 385 17.99 -17.99 17.58
CA HIS A 385 17.77 -17.31 18.85
C HIS A 385 16.34 -16.81 19.04
N MET A 386 15.70 -16.35 17.97
CA MET A 386 14.30 -15.91 17.97
C MET A 386 13.34 -17.09 18.17
N LEU A 387 13.57 -18.19 17.43
CA LEU A 387 12.65 -19.33 17.40
C LEU A 387 12.77 -20.23 18.63
N ARG A 388 13.98 -20.47 19.15
CA ARG A 388 14.22 -21.37 20.29
C ARG A 388 13.53 -20.95 21.60
N GLN A 389 13.04 -19.71 21.68
CA GLN A 389 12.29 -19.22 22.85
C GLN A 389 10.85 -19.76 22.89
N ILE A 390 10.38 -20.36 21.79
CA ILE A 390 9.04 -20.92 21.65
C ILE A 390 9.17 -22.44 21.66
N GLU A 391 8.64 -23.09 22.70
CA GLU A 391 8.77 -24.54 22.93
C GLU A 391 8.36 -25.37 21.70
N SER A 392 7.29 -24.97 21.00
CA SER A 392 6.80 -25.66 19.81
C SER A 392 7.64 -25.46 18.54
N LEU A 393 8.70 -24.63 18.58
CA LEU A 393 9.60 -24.33 17.47
C LEU A 393 11.04 -24.78 17.71
N GLU A 394 11.32 -25.53 18.78
CA GLU A 394 12.69 -25.91 19.11
C GLU A 394 13.36 -26.74 18.00
N GLY A 395 12.65 -27.74 17.45
CA GLY A 395 13.15 -28.55 16.33
C GLY A 395 13.30 -27.73 15.04
N ALA A 396 12.32 -26.89 14.75
CA ALA A 396 12.39 -25.96 13.62
C ALA A 396 13.57 -24.97 13.75
N ALA A 397 13.86 -24.50 14.96
CA ALA A 397 14.98 -23.58 15.20
C ALA A 397 16.31 -24.20 14.80
N GLU A 398 16.57 -25.47 15.14
CA GLU A 398 17.80 -26.16 14.74
C GLU A 398 17.94 -26.29 13.22
N ILE A 399 16.83 -26.53 12.51
CA ILE A 399 16.81 -26.56 11.05
C ILE A 399 17.13 -25.17 10.49
N VAL A 400 16.47 -24.11 10.98
CA VAL A 400 16.74 -22.71 10.61
C VAL A 400 18.20 -22.32 10.90
N ARG A 401 18.79 -22.83 11.98
CA ARG A 401 20.19 -22.56 12.26
C ARG A 401 21.14 -23.17 11.23
N ALA A 402 20.80 -24.36 10.73
CA ALA A 402 21.68 -25.20 9.93
C ALA A 402 21.38 -25.16 8.42
N HIS A 403 20.41 -24.37 7.96
CA HIS A 403 19.94 -24.40 6.57
C HIS A 403 20.99 -23.92 5.53
N HIS A 404 22.07 -23.30 5.97
CA HIS A 404 23.23 -22.94 5.15
C HIS A 404 24.49 -23.76 5.45
N GLU A 405 24.35 -24.85 6.20
CA GLU A 405 25.43 -25.83 6.34
C GLU A 405 25.55 -26.63 5.04
N HIS A 406 26.79 -27.00 4.70
CA HIS A 406 27.09 -27.83 3.53
C HIS A 406 27.51 -29.21 4.00
N TYR A 407 27.17 -30.25 3.25
CA TYR A 407 27.47 -31.65 3.61
C TYR A 407 28.96 -31.90 3.92
N ASP A 408 29.88 -31.21 3.23
CA ASP A 408 31.33 -31.25 3.45
C ASP A 408 31.86 -30.38 4.62
N GLY A 409 30.98 -29.61 5.26
CA GLY A 409 31.28 -28.68 6.35
C GLY A 409 31.93 -27.37 5.93
N SER A 410 31.82 -26.99 4.65
CA SER A 410 32.21 -25.66 4.16
C SER A 410 31.16 -24.57 4.43
N GLY A 411 29.97 -24.97 4.89
CA GLY A 411 28.85 -24.08 5.20
C GLY A 411 28.98 -23.35 6.54
N TYR A 412 27.90 -22.72 6.96
CA TYR A 412 27.83 -21.88 8.16
C TYR A 412 26.48 -22.06 8.88
N PRO A 413 26.34 -21.66 10.16
CA PRO A 413 27.30 -20.95 11.02
C PRO A 413 28.26 -21.84 11.82
N ARG A 414 28.03 -23.16 11.90
CA ARG A 414 28.79 -24.08 12.77
C ARG A 414 29.79 -24.95 12.00
N GLY A 415 29.65 -25.09 10.68
CA GLY A 415 30.52 -25.94 9.86
C GLY A 415 30.29 -27.42 10.13
N LEU A 416 29.02 -27.81 10.29
CA LEU A 416 28.60 -29.20 10.55
C LEU A 416 28.87 -30.08 9.33
N ARG A 417 29.15 -31.37 9.54
CA ARG A 417 29.47 -32.31 8.46
C ARG A 417 28.54 -33.51 8.42
N GLY A 418 28.14 -33.88 7.20
CA GLY A 418 27.34 -35.07 6.95
C GLY A 418 26.08 -35.15 7.82
N ASP A 419 25.96 -36.25 8.56
CA ASP A 419 24.81 -36.51 9.45
C ASP A 419 24.75 -35.64 10.71
N GLU A 420 25.77 -34.83 11.00
CA GLU A 420 25.68 -33.80 12.05
C GLU A 420 24.66 -32.72 11.69
N ILE A 421 24.40 -32.52 10.40
CA ILE A 421 23.40 -31.57 9.90
C ILE A 421 22.00 -32.21 10.08
N PRO A 422 21.05 -31.51 10.75
CA PRO A 422 19.68 -32.00 10.87
C PRO A 422 19.13 -32.40 9.50
N ARG A 423 18.51 -33.59 9.42
CA ARG A 423 17.97 -34.11 8.15
C ARG A 423 17.03 -33.12 7.47
N GLY A 424 16.18 -32.43 8.24
CA GLY A 424 15.32 -31.36 7.72
C GLY A 424 16.10 -30.21 7.06
N ALA A 425 17.26 -29.82 7.59
CA ALA A 425 18.10 -28.79 6.97
C ALA A 425 18.75 -29.27 5.67
N ARG A 426 19.16 -30.55 5.61
CA ARG A 426 19.67 -31.17 4.38
C ARG A 426 18.61 -31.21 3.28
N ILE A 427 17.38 -31.60 3.61
CA ILE A 427 16.23 -31.58 2.68
C ILE A 427 15.94 -30.16 2.22
N PHE A 428 15.85 -29.21 3.14
CA PHE A 428 15.55 -27.82 2.84
C PHE A 428 16.61 -27.16 1.95
N ALA A 429 17.90 -27.43 2.18
CA ALA A 429 18.98 -26.86 1.38
C ALA A 429 18.86 -27.22 -0.11
N VAL A 430 18.44 -28.45 -0.43
CA VAL A 430 18.17 -28.88 -1.81
C VAL A 430 16.98 -28.12 -2.39
N ALA A 431 15.89 -27.99 -1.63
CA ALA A 431 14.69 -27.27 -2.06
C ALA A 431 14.97 -25.78 -2.32
N ASP A 432 15.70 -25.12 -1.43
CA ASP A 432 16.06 -23.72 -1.57
C ASP A 432 17.01 -23.49 -2.75
N ALA A 433 18.00 -24.38 -2.95
CA ALA A 433 18.87 -24.32 -4.12
C ALA A 433 18.10 -24.51 -5.44
N PHE A 434 17.14 -25.43 -5.47
CA PHE A 434 16.30 -25.65 -6.64
C PHE A 434 15.46 -24.42 -6.99
N ASP A 435 14.75 -23.85 -6.01
CA ASP A 435 13.96 -22.62 -6.22
C ASP A 435 14.87 -21.44 -6.60
N ALA A 436 16.05 -21.33 -5.98
CA ALA A 436 17.04 -20.31 -6.29
C ALA A 436 17.49 -20.35 -7.75
N ILE A 437 17.73 -21.54 -8.32
CA ILE A 437 18.17 -21.73 -9.70
C ILE A 437 17.03 -21.52 -10.70
N THR A 438 15.82 -21.91 -10.33
CA THR A 438 14.63 -21.88 -11.21
C THR A 438 13.79 -20.60 -11.10
N SER A 439 14.17 -19.67 -10.23
CA SER A 439 13.51 -18.37 -10.07
C SER A 439 14.36 -17.21 -10.60
N ASP A 440 13.70 -16.18 -11.12
CA ASP A 440 14.35 -14.95 -11.56
C ASP A 440 14.95 -14.21 -10.36
N ARG A 441 16.21 -13.77 -10.49
CA ARG A 441 16.92 -12.95 -9.52
C ARG A 441 17.39 -11.65 -10.17
N PRO A 442 17.62 -10.56 -9.41
CA PRO A 442 18.02 -9.25 -9.95
C PRO A 442 19.22 -9.23 -10.92
N TYR A 443 20.04 -10.30 -10.93
CA TYR A 443 21.23 -10.45 -11.76
C TYR A 443 21.30 -11.73 -12.57
N ARG A 444 20.24 -12.55 -12.52
CA ARG A 444 20.25 -13.87 -13.13
C ARG A 444 18.83 -14.29 -13.45
N ASP A 445 18.56 -14.50 -14.73
CA ASP A 445 17.31 -15.11 -15.19
C ASP A 445 17.17 -16.54 -14.66
N ALA A 446 15.92 -16.96 -14.46
CA ALA A 446 15.58 -18.33 -14.12
C ALA A 446 16.19 -19.32 -15.12
N ARG A 447 16.81 -20.39 -14.61
CA ARG A 447 17.33 -21.49 -15.43
C ARG A 447 16.33 -22.64 -15.46
N SER A 448 16.41 -23.45 -16.51
CA SER A 448 15.51 -24.60 -16.68
C SER A 448 15.63 -25.62 -15.53
N HIS A 449 14.57 -26.37 -15.28
CA HIS A 449 14.56 -27.41 -14.23
C HIS A 449 15.66 -28.46 -14.46
N ALA A 450 15.92 -28.84 -15.72
CA ALA A 450 16.97 -29.80 -16.05
C ALA A 450 18.35 -29.32 -15.60
N VAL A 451 18.61 -28.02 -15.75
CA VAL A 451 19.86 -27.39 -15.35
C VAL A 451 19.98 -27.30 -13.83
N ALA A 452 18.89 -27.00 -13.12
CA ALA A 452 18.89 -27.03 -11.65
C ALA A 452 19.21 -28.42 -11.11
N VAL A 453 18.61 -29.47 -11.69
CA VAL A 453 18.91 -30.86 -11.32
C VAL A 453 20.37 -31.21 -11.59
N GLU A 454 20.91 -30.86 -12.77
CA GLU A 454 22.30 -31.13 -13.11
C GLU A 454 23.28 -30.48 -12.13
N GLU A 455 23.02 -29.22 -11.75
CA GLU A 455 23.86 -28.48 -10.79
C GLU A 455 23.77 -29.05 -9.37
N ILE A 456 22.57 -29.41 -8.91
CA ILE A 456 22.37 -30.05 -7.61
C ILE A 456 23.09 -31.41 -7.57
N MET A 457 22.96 -32.22 -8.62
CA MET A 457 23.64 -33.51 -8.72
C MET A 457 25.16 -33.37 -8.78
N ALA A 458 25.69 -32.33 -9.45
CA ALA A 458 27.12 -32.05 -9.49
C ALA A 458 27.69 -31.63 -8.13
N SER A 459 26.85 -31.07 -7.25
CA SER A 459 27.19 -30.68 -5.87
C SER A 459 26.82 -31.73 -4.82
N SER A 460 26.49 -32.95 -5.25
CA SER A 460 26.26 -34.11 -4.39
C SER A 460 27.54 -34.50 -3.64
N GLY A 461 27.44 -34.67 -2.32
CA GLY A 461 28.56 -34.99 -1.44
C GLY A 461 29.45 -33.82 -1.04
N THR A 462 29.20 -32.63 -1.59
CA THR A 462 29.85 -31.37 -1.18
C THR A 462 28.84 -30.45 -0.51
N GLN A 463 27.98 -29.79 -1.29
CA GLN A 463 26.94 -28.93 -0.76
C GLN A 463 25.76 -29.74 -0.23
N PHE A 464 25.34 -30.76 -0.97
CA PHE A 464 24.14 -31.54 -0.68
C PHE A 464 24.47 -32.97 -0.25
N ASP A 465 23.56 -33.56 0.52
CA ASP A 465 23.58 -34.97 0.88
C ASP A 465 23.48 -35.86 -0.38
N PRO A 466 24.37 -36.85 -0.59
CA PRO A 466 24.32 -37.79 -1.72
C PRO A 466 23.09 -38.71 -1.73
#